data_AF-A0A6C0EGZ3-F1
#
_entry.id   AF-A0A6C0EGZ3-F1
#
_cell.length_a   1.000
_cell.length_b   1.000
_cell.length_c   1.000
_cell.angle_alpha   90.00
_cell.angle_beta   90.00
_cell.angle_gamma   90.00
#
_symmetry.space_group_name_H-M   'P 1'
#
loop_
_entity.id
_entity.type
_entity.pdbx_description
1 polymer ?
#
loop_
_entity_poly.entity_id
_entity_poly.type
_entity_poly.pdbx_seq_one_letter_code
_entity_poly.pdbx_strand_id
1 'polypeptide(L)'
;MKNKTRKRKSTHNITHNKNRVYKKDDFVSSDGMLTTVWGPSIWHYLHTMSFNYPVHPTPEDKKYYYDFMINLQNVLPCKYCRENLKKNYKEFPLTQKHMESRESFSRYVYNLHELVNKMLNKKSNLSYCDVRERYEHFRARCTEEKRTVFKFNKTMKKQLKENKKQSEKGCTEPLFGKKSKCVIKIVPQNIKTATFQMDKKCIKTRG
;
A
#
# COMPACT_ATOMS: atom_id res chain seq x y z
N MET A 1 44.93 -18.92 -30.64
CA MET A 1 44.38 -17.67 -30.04
C MET A 1 43.04 -17.33 -30.67
N LYS A 2 41.93 -17.37 -29.93
CA LYS A 2 40.64 -16.76 -30.34
C LYS A 2 40.02 -16.09 -29.10
N ASN A 3 40.32 -14.80 -28.92
CA ASN A 3 39.70 -13.96 -27.91
C ASN A 3 38.24 -13.69 -28.30
N LYS A 4 37.28 -14.25 -27.56
CA LYS A 4 35.87 -13.85 -27.65
C LYS A 4 35.64 -12.65 -26.74
N THR A 5 35.55 -11.48 -27.35
CA THR A 5 35.29 -10.19 -26.70
C THR A 5 33.92 -10.18 -26.05
N ARG A 6 33.89 -9.93 -24.74
CA ARG A 6 32.70 -9.84 -23.90
C ARG A 6 31.96 -8.52 -24.22
N LYS A 7 30.84 -8.56 -24.94
CA LYS A 7 29.99 -7.39 -25.18
C LYS A 7 29.50 -6.82 -23.85
N ARG A 8 29.98 -5.62 -23.49
CA ARG A 8 29.49 -4.82 -22.35
C ARG A 8 28.04 -4.44 -22.60
N LYS A 9 27.16 -4.76 -21.64
CA LYS A 9 25.76 -4.31 -21.63
C LYS A 9 25.72 -2.78 -21.56
N SER A 10 25.02 -2.19 -22.51
CA SER A 10 24.68 -0.77 -22.59
C SER A 10 24.12 -0.27 -21.26
N THR A 11 24.84 0.63 -20.60
CA THR A 11 24.32 1.49 -19.54
C THR A 11 23.25 2.38 -20.15
N HIS A 12 22.01 2.32 -19.66
CA HIS A 12 20.97 3.27 -20.04
C HIS A 12 21.42 4.69 -19.67
N ASN A 13 21.82 5.47 -20.66
CA ASN A 13 22.02 6.91 -20.51
C ASN A 13 20.65 7.54 -20.25
N ILE A 14 20.41 7.96 -19.01
CA ILE A 14 19.24 8.77 -18.66
C ILE A 14 19.49 10.16 -19.26
N THR A 15 18.92 10.42 -20.42
CA THR A 15 18.89 11.77 -20.99
C THR A 15 17.90 12.59 -20.18
N HIS A 16 18.41 13.54 -19.40
CA HIS A 16 17.56 14.52 -18.72
C HIS A 16 16.95 15.44 -19.78
N ASN A 17 15.66 15.24 -20.07
CA ASN A 17 14.90 16.09 -20.98
C ASN A 17 14.82 17.51 -20.39
N LYS A 18 15.32 18.51 -21.12
CA LYS A 18 15.39 19.91 -20.68
C LYS A 18 14.05 20.66 -20.82
N ASN A 19 13.06 20.08 -21.50
CA ASN A 19 11.75 20.71 -21.72
C ASN A 19 10.83 20.43 -20.53
N ARG A 20 10.87 21.32 -19.53
CA ARG A 20 9.95 21.29 -18.39
C ARG A 20 8.64 21.99 -18.77
N VAL A 21 7.52 21.32 -18.52
CA VAL A 21 6.17 21.87 -18.78
C VAL A 21 5.82 22.97 -17.79
N TYR A 22 6.24 22.83 -16.53
CA TYR A 22 5.91 23.73 -15.43
C TYR A 22 7.00 24.77 -15.18
N LYS A 23 6.57 25.99 -14.86
CA LYS A 23 7.39 27.13 -14.44
C LYS A 23 7.65 27.08 -12.94
N LYS A 24 8.58 27.93 -12.46
CA LYS A 24 8.94 28.00 -11.04
C LYS A 24 7.72 28.30 -10.16
N ASP A 25 6.87 29.23 -10.60
CA ASP A 25 5.70 29.68 -9.85
C ASP A 25 4.64 28.57 -9.68
N ASP A 26 4.54 27.65 -10.65
CA ASP A 26 3.64 26.50 -10.55
C ASP A 26 4.02 25.56 -9.39
N PHE A 27 5.31 25.48 -9.04
CA PHE A 27 5.79 24.66 -7.91
C PHE A 27 5.54 25.30 -6.54
N VAL A 28 5.16 26.58 -6.49
CA VAL A 28 4.86 27.32 -5.25
C VAL A 28 3.35 27.52 -5.05
N SER A 29 2.53 26.92 -5.92
CA SER A 29 1.08 26.98 -5.79
C SER A 29 0.61 26.35 -4.47
N SER A 30 -0.39 26.97 -3.86
CA SER A 30 -1.11 26.44 -2.68
C SER A 30 -2.21 25.44 -3.06
N ASP A 31 -2.37 25.14 -4.34
CA ASP A 31 -3.44 24.27 -4.83
C ASP A 31 -3.28 22.82 -4.35
N GLY A 32 -4.42 22.18 -4.11
CA GLY A 32 -4.45 20.77 -3.74
C GLY A 32 -4.21 19.85 -4.94
N MET A 33 -3.76 18.63 -4.67
CA MET A 33 -3.61 17.61 -5.70
C MET A 33 -4.97 17.01 -6.09
N LEU A 34 -5.14 16.62 -7.35
CA LEU A 34 -6.36 15.97 -7.84
C LEU A 34 -6.73 14.75 -6.98
N THR A 35 -7.91 14.79 -6.35
CA THR A 35 -8.39 13.75 -5.42
C THR A 35 -8.55 12.39 -6.08
N THR A 36 -8.79 12.36 -7.39
CA THR A 36 -8.89 11.14 -8.20
C THR A 36 -7.54 10.43 -8.37
N VAL A 37 -6.42 11.13 -8.21
CA VAL A 37 -5.07 10.57 -8.35
C VAL A 37 -4.58 9.95 -7.03
N TRP A 38 -4.70 10.68 -5.91
CA TRP A 38 -4.15 10.23 -4.62
C TRP A 38 -5.18 9.59 -3.68
N GLY A 39 -6.47 9.91 -3.82
CA GLY A 39 -7.55 9.38 -2.98
C GLY A 39 -7.60 7.85 -2.94
N PRO A 40 -7.58 7.17 -4.11
CA PRO A 40 -7.44 5.72 -4.18
C PRO A 40 -6.25 5.15 -3.39
N SER A 41 -5.09 5.80 -3.50
CA SER A 41 -3.85 5.34 -2.87
C SER A 41 -3.91 5.46 -1.35
N ILE A 42 -4.45 6.57 -0.82
CA ILE A 42 -4.59 6.72 0.63
C ILE A 42 -5.61 5.71 1.17
N TRP A 43 -6.74 5.50 0.50
CA TRP A 43 -7.72 4.50 0.94
C TRP A 43 -7.14 3.09 0.88
N HIS A 44 -6.36 2.78 -0.15
CA HIS A 44 -5.66 1.51 -0.24
C HIS A 44 -4.73 1.30 0.97
N TYR A 45 -3.93 2.30 1.30
CA TYR A 45 -3.06 2.24 2.48
C TYR A 45 -3.86 2.11 3.79
N LEU A 46 -4.93 2.90 3.98
CA LEU A 46 -5.74 2.87 5.20
C LEU A 46 -6.38 1.49 5.43
N HIS A 47 -6.89 0.86 4.36
CA HIS A 47 -7.40 -0.51 4.44
C HIS A 47 -6.28 -1.50 4.72
N THR A 48 -5.14 -1.43 4.04
CA THR A 48 -3.99 -2.29 4.33
C THR A 48 -3.51 -2.16 5.77
N MET A 49 -3.40 -0.93 6.27
CA MET A 49 -3.00 -0.61 7.64
C MET A 49 -4.00 -1.19 8.63
N SER A 50 -5.30 -1.03 8.38
CA SER A 50 -6.34 -1.49 9.30
C SER A 50 -6.47 -3.01 9.35
N PHE A 51 -6.37 -3.71 8.21
CA PHE A 51 -6.30 -5.17 8.18
C PHE A 51 -4.97 -5.73 8.69
N ASN A 52 -3.94 -4.90 8.86
CA ASN A 52 -2.68 -5.28 9.51
C ASN A 52 -2.60 -4.89 10.99
N TYR A 53 -3.53 -4.09 11.51
CA TYR A 53 -3.59 -3.72 12.93
C TYR A 53 -3.55 -4.97 13.83
N PRO A 54 -2.89 -4.96 15.00
CA PRO A 54 -2.78 -6.17 15.83
C PRO A 54 -4.13 -6.76 16.24
N VAL A 55 -4.20 -8.09 16.38
CA VAL A 55 -5.41 -8.74 16.92
C VAL A 55 -5.62 -8.36 18.38
N HIS A 56 -4.52 -8.29 19.13
CA HIS A 56 -4.47 -7.87 20.53
C HIS A 56 -3.51 -6.66 20.64
N PRO A 57 -4.00 -5.44 20.36
CA PRO A 57 -3.17 -4.24 20.33
C PRO A 57 -2.78 -3.79 21.74
N THR A 58 -1.53 -3.37 21.88
CA THR A 58 -1.01 -2.69 23.08
C THR A 58 -1.60 -1.28 23.21
N PRO A 59 -1.52 -0.65 24.40
CA PRO A 59 -1.88 0.77 24.54
C PRO A 59 -1.14 1.68 23.56
N GLU A 60 0.13 1.39 23.29
CA GLU A 60 0.96 2.14 22.35
C GLU A 60 0.48 1.95 20.91
N ASP A 61 0.16 0.72 20.49
CA ASP A 61 -0.43 0.45 19.18
C ASP A 61 -1.70 1.27 18.98
N LYS A 62 -2.60 1.25 19.98
CA LYS A 62 -3.85 2.03 19.95
C LYS A 62 -3.55 3.51 19.75
N LYS A 63 -2.60 4.06 20.50
CA LYS A 63 -2.20 5.46 20.40
C LYS A 63 -1.68 5.80 19.00
N TYR A 64 -0.73 5.04 18.46
CA TYR A 64 -0.11 5.36 17.17
C TYR A 64 -1.12 5.34 16.02
N TYR A 65 -2.01 4.34 15.98
CA TYR A 65 -3.02 4.23 14.94
C TYR A 65 -4.12 5.28 15.10
N TYR A 66 -4.51 5.59 16.34
CA TYR A 66 -5.45 6.67 16.63
C TYR A 66 -4.91 8.02 16.15
N ASP A 67 -3.69 8.37 16.56
CA ASP A 67 -3.04 9.62 16.20
C ASP A 67 -2.87 9.74 14.68
N PHE A 68 -2.49 8.64 14.01
CA PHE A 68 -2.41 8.60 12.56
C PHE A 68 -3.75 8.96 11.91
N MET A 69 -4.84 8.29 12.33
CA MET A 69 -6.18 8.52 11.79
C MET A 69 -6.65 9.95 12.02
N ILE A 70 -6.59 10.45 13.26
CA ILE A 70 -7.06 11.80 13.58
C ILE A 70 -6.25 12.87 12.85
N ASN A 71 -4.95 12.67 12.66
CA ASN A 71 -4.10 13.64 11.96
C ASN A 71 -4.34 13.72 10.44
N LEU A 72 -5.04 12.76 9.82
CA LEU A 72 -5.44 12.86 8.41
C LEU A 72 -6.21 14.17 8.16
N GLN A 73 -7.03 14.61 9.12
CA GLN A 73 -7.81 15.86 9.02
C GLN A 73 -6.94 17.13 8.87
N ASN A 74 -5.63 17.03 9.09
CA ASN A 74 -4.68 18.13 9.01
C ASN A 74 -3.79 18.07 7.77
N VAL A 75 -3.56 16.88 7.21
CA VAL A 75 -2.48 16.67 6.21
C VAL A 75 -2.95 16.25 4.83
N LEU A 76 -4.25 15.93 4.64
CA LEU A 76 -4.74 15.57 3.30
C LEU A 76 -4.49 16.72 2.29
N PRO A 77 -4.03 16.44 1.06
CA PRO A 77 -3.65 17.45 0.06
C PRO A 77 -4.87 18.06 -0.65
N CYS A 78 -5.90 18.40 0.12
CA CYS A 78 -7.17 18.96 -0.31
C CYS A 78 -7.83 19.66 0.88
N LYS A 79 -7.99 20.99 0.82
CA LYS A 79 -8.56 21.82 1.90
C LYS A 79 -9.95 21.34 2.32
N TYR A 80 -10.87 21.19 1.37
CA TYR A 80 -12.23 20.74 1.65
C TYR A 80 -12.30 19.32 2.21
N CYS A 81 -11.40 18.44 1.77
CA CYS A 81 -11.31 17.07 2.29
C CYS A 81 -10.92 17.07 3.78
N ARG A 82 -9.99 17.95 4.18
CA ARG A 82 -9.62 18.15 5.59
C ARG A 82 -10.79 18.67 6.42
N GLU A 83 -11.48 19.70 5.93
CA GLU A 83 -12.65 20.29 6.61
C GLU A 83 -13.80 19.29 6.76
N ASN A 84 -14.09 18.52 5.71
CA ASN A 84 -15.11 17.48 5.76
C ASN A 84 -14.72 16.34 6.70
N LEU A 85 -13.45 15.92 6.70
CA LEU A 85 -12.99 14.87 7.62
C LEU A 85 -13.09 15.31 9.09
N LYS A 86 -12.82 16.58 9.40
CA LYS A 86 -13.07 17.16 10.73
C LYS A 86 -14.54 17.03 11.16
N LYS A 87 -15.47 17.29 10.24
CA LYS A 87 -16.92 17.12 10.51
C LYS A 87 -17.28 15.65 10.68
N ASN A 88 -16.76 14.77 9.82
CA ASN A 88 -16.97 13.33 9.91
C ASN A 88 -16.47 12.77 11.24
N TYR A 89 -15.33 13.24 11.77
CA TYR A 89 -14.85 12.81 13.09
C TYR A 89 -15.68 13.36 14.26
N LYS A 90 -16.46 14.42 14.07
CA LYS A 90 -17.42 14.89 15.09
C LYS A 90 -18.68 14.03 15.09
N GLU A 91 -19.21 13.70 13.91
CA GLU A 91 -20.44 12.91 13.77
C GLU A 91 -20.21 11.40 13.93
N PHE A 92 -19.04 10.92 13.51
CA PHE A 92 -18.61 9.53 13.54
C PHE A 92 -17.23 9.43 14.22
N PRO A 93 -17.17 9.66 15.55
CA PRO A 93 -15.91 9.73 16.28
C PRO A 93 -15.18 8.39 16.31
N LEU A 94 -13.86 8.44 16.12
CA LEU A 94 -12.98 7.32 16.44
C LEU A 94 -12.87 7.26 17.97
N THR A 95 -13.20 6.11 18.55
CA THR A 95 -13.24 5.90 20.00
C THR A 95 -12.44 4.67 20.37
N GLN A 96 -12.17 4.47 21.65
CA GLN A 96 -11.38 3.34 22.12
C GLN A 96 -11.99 1.98 21.77
N LYS A 97 -13.33 1.89 21.64
CA LYS A 97 -14.03 0.67 21.18
C LYS A 97 -13.57 0.24 19.79
N HIS A 98 -13.35 1.21 18.91
CA HIS A 98 -12.85 0.97 17.56
C HIS A 98 -11.37 0.56 17.53
N MET A 99 -10.64 0.70 18.65
CA MET A 99 -9.22 0.38 18.74
C MET A 99 -8.96 -0.96 19.48
N GLU A 100 -10.02 -1.67 19.90
CA GLU A 100 -9.94 -2.90 20.70
C GLU A 100 -9.26 -4.06 19.97
N SER A 101 -9.46 -4.19 18.66
CA SER A 101 -8.91 -5.29 17.86
C SER A 101 -8.75 -4.89 16.41
N ARG A 102 -8.06 -5.73 15.64
CA ARG A 102 -8.04 -5.66 14.16
C ARG A 102 -9.43 -5.47 13.60
N GLU A 103 -10.40 -6.26 14.05
CA GLU A 103 -11.75 -6.25 13.49
C GLU A 103 -12.47 -4.92 13.75
N SER A 104 -12.45 -4.42 14.99
CA SER A 104 -13.15 -3.18 15.32
C SER A 104 -12.53 -1.98 14.58
N PHE A 105 -11.21 -1.97 14.42
CA PHE A 105 -10.50 -0.91 13.71
C PHE A 105 -10.72 -0.97 12.19
N SER A 106 -10.56 -2.13 11.56
CA SER A 106 -10.81 -2.27 10.12
C SER A 106 -12.26 -2.01 9.75
N ARG A 107 -13.20 -2.35 10.64
CA ARG A 107 -14.62 -2.03 10.45
C ARG A 107 -14.89 -0.53 10.55
N TYR A 108 -14.24 0.19 11.46
CA TYR A 108 -14.32 1.66 11.52
C TYR A 108 -13.81 2.30 10.21
N VAL A 109 -12.64 1.87 9.72
CA VAL A 109 -12.08 2.39 8.46
C VAL A 109 -12.98 2.11 7.26
N TYR A 110 -13.58 0.92 7.20
CA TYR A 110 -14.60 0.59 6.20
C TYR A 110 -15.82 1.50 6.28
N ASN A 111 -16.41 1.67 7.47
CA ASN A 111 -17.59 2.51 7.65
C ASN A 111 -17.31 3.99 7.31
N LEU A 112 -16.13 4.50 7.68
CA LEU A 112 -15.70 5.84 7.31
C LEU A 112 -15.56 6.01 5.79
N HIS A 113 -15.03 5.00 5.09
CA HIS A 113 -14.93 5.02 3.63
C HIS A 113 -16.30 5.03 2.98
N GLU A 114 -17.25 4.23 3.48
CA GLU A 114 -18.62 4.21 2.97
C GLU A 114 -19.39 5.50 3.27
N LEU A 115 -19.15 6.14 4.42
CA LEU A 115 -19.67 7.48 4.73
C LEU A 115 -19.20 8.50 3.68
N VAL A 116 -17.89 8.52 3.39
CA VAL A 116 -17.33 9.42 2.37
C VAL A 116 -17.86 9.10 0.97
N ASN A 117 -18.02 7.82 0.63
CA ASN A 117 -18.65 7.42 -0.63
C ASN A 117 -20.08 7.96 -0.74
N LYS A 118 -20.88 7.84 0.32
CA LYS A 118 -22.24 8.40 0.37
C LYS A 118 -22.24 9.92 0.17
N MET A 119 -21.35 10.65 0.85
CA MET A 119 -21.23 12.11 0.69
C MET A 119 -20.87 12.52 -0.76
N LEU A 120 -20.12 11.68 -1.46
CA LEU A 120 -19.71 11.90 -2.85
C LEU A 120 -20.68 11.28 -3.88
N ASN A 121 -21.85 10.79 -3.44
CA ASN A 121 -22.83 10.08 -4.28
C ASN A 121 -22.22 8.87 -5.03
N LYS A 122 -21.28 8.18 -4.39
CA LYS A 122 -20.65 6.95 -4.87
C LYS A 122 -21.19 5.74 -4.12
N LYS A 123 -21.19 4.59 -4.79
CA LYS A 123 -21.53 3.29 -4.18
C LYS A 123 -20.39 2.31 -4.43
N SER A 124 -19.88 1.68 -3.37
CA SER A 124 -18.86 0.64 -3.48
C SER A 124 -19.47 -0.68 -3.97
N ASN A 125 -20.70 -0.96 -3.54
CA ASN A 125 -21.40 -2.24 -3.67
C ASN A 125 -20.61 -3.43 -3.08
N LEU A 126 -19.81 -3.18 -2.04
CA LEU A 126 -19.01 -4.20 -1.36
C LEU A 126 -19.39 -4.22 0.11
N SER A 127 -19.58 -5.42 0.66
CA SER A 127 -19.69 -5.61 2.11
C SER A 127 -18.31 -5.50 2.78
N TYR A 128 -18.30 -5.32 4.10
CA TYR A 128 -17.08 -5.42 4.89
C TYR A 128 -16.34 -6.75 4.65
N CYS A 129 -17.08 -7.86 4.52
CA CYS A 129 -16.52 -9.18 4.27
C CYS A 129 -15.79 -9.24 2.92
N ASP A 130 -16.35 -8.64 1.87
CA ASP A 130 -15.72 -8.58 0.54
C ASP A 130 -14.42 -7.78 0.56
N VAL A 131 -14.43 -6.66 1.29
CA VAL A 131 -13.22 -5.83 1.46
C VAL A 131 -12.17 -6.58 2.27
N ARG A 132 -12.55 -7.23 3.38
CA ARG A 132 -11.65 -8.06 4.17
C ARG A 132 -10.99 -9.14 3.32
N GLU A 133 -11.78 -9.94 2.61
CA GLU A 133 -11.27 -11.04 1.77
C GLU A 133 -10.28 -10.53 0.72
N ARG A 134 -10.64 -9.43 0.04
CA ARG A 134 -9.78 -8.77 -0.94
C ARG A 134 -8.39 -8.43 -0.40
N TYR A 135 -8.30 -7.85 0.80
CA TYR A 135 -7.02 -7.47 1.39
C TYR A 135 -6.27 -8.66 2.01
N GLU A 136 -6.97 -9.69 2.47
CA GLU A 136 -6.36 -10.93 2.98
C GLU A 136 -5.57 -11.69 1.91
N HIS A 137 -5.94 -11.58 0.63
CA HIS A 137 -5.12 -12.11 -0.46
C HIS A 137 -3.69 -11.53 -0.49
N PHE A 138 -3.45 -10.35 0.08
CA PHE A 138 -2.13 -9.73 0.16
C PHE A 138 -1.33 -10.08 1.41
N ARG A 139 -1.90 -10.83 2.35
CA ARG A 139 -1.18 -11.19 3.58
C ARG A 139 0.07 -12.00 3.26
N ALA A 140 1.21 -11.47 3.72
CA ALA A 140 2.48 -12.16 3.73
C ALA A 140 2.55 -13.09 4.96
N ARG A 141 3.23 -14.25 4.82
CA ARG A 141 3.66 -15.04 5.98
C ARG A 141 5.17 -14.88 6.15
N CYS A 142 5.60 -14.68 7.38
CA CYS A 142 6.97 -14.99 7.75
C CYS A 142 7.04 -16.52 7.86
N THR A 143 7.52 -17.20 6.83
CA THR A 143 7.98 -18.57 7.00
C THR A 143 9.32 -18.50 7.73
N GLU A 144 9.42 -19.11 8.92
CA GLU A 144 10.72 -19.32 9.57
C GLU A 144 11.54 -20.43 8.87
N GLU A 145 11.24 -20.72 7.60
CA GLU A 145 11.86 -21.82 6.89
C GLU A 145 13.35 -21.54 6.72
N LYS A 146 14.13 -22.31 7.50
CA LYS A 146 15.51 -22.68 7.24
C LYS A 146 15.66 -22.77 5.74
N ARG A 147 16.31 -21.77 5.15
CA ARG A 147 16.71 -21.79 3.74
C ARG A 147 17.22 -23.19 3.49
N THR A 148 16.54 -23.97 2.67
CA THR A 148 17.11 -25.21 2.13
C THR A 148 18.25 -24.74 1.27
N VAL A 149 19.40 -24.57 1.91
CA VAL A 149 20.68 -24.37 1.23
C VAL A 149 20.79 -25.66 0.42
N PHE A 150 20.46 -25.58 -0.88
CA PHE A 150 20.94 -26.56 -1.85
C PHE A 150 22.35 -26.94 -1.40
N LYS A 151 22.60 -28.23 -1.16
CA LYS A 151 23.89 -28.72 -0.66
C LYS A 151 24.96 -28.40 -1.71
N PHE A 152 25.40 -27.16 -1.77
CA PHE A 152 26.57 -26.74 -2.52
C PHE A 152 27.78 -27.27 -1.76
N ASN A 153 28.66 -27.94 -2.50
CA ASN A 153 29.92 -28.45 -2.01
C ASN A 153 30.65 -27.40 -1.16
N LYS A 154 31.24 -27.88 -0.05
CA LYS A 154 31.86 -27.12 1.06
C LYS A 154 32.72 -25.94 0.61
N THR A 155 33.31 -26.01 -0.58
CA THR A 155 34.23 -25.03 -1.16
C THR A 155 33.55 -23.72 -1.62
N MET A 156 32.28 -23.74 -2.06
CA MET A 156 31.55 -22.53 -2.52
C MET A 156 30.91 -21.72 -1.38
N LYS A 157 30.77 -22.29 -0.17
CA LYS A 157 30.21 -21.60 1.00
C LYS A 157 31.11 -20.48 1.53
N LYS A 158 32.43 -20.56 1.30
CA LYS A 158 33.39 -19.55 1.77
C LYS A 158 33.28 -18.26 0.94
N GLN A 159 33.12 -18.37 -0.39
CA GLN A 159 32.99 -17.20 -1.28
C GLN A 159 31.63 -16.49 -1.22
N LEU A 160 30.51 -17.17 -0.91
CA LEU A 160 29.20 -16.51 -0.79
C LEU A 160 29.00 -15.74 0.53
N LYS A 161 29.79 -16.03 1.57
CA LYS A 161 29.69 -15.37 2.88
C LYS A 161 30.30 -13.96 2.87
N GLU A 162 31.28 -13.71 2.02
CA GLU A 162 32.00 -12.42 1.99
C GLU A 162 31.25 -11.31 1.23
N ASN A 163 30.25 -11.65 0.40
CA ASN A 163 29.53 -10.67 -0.44
C ASN A 163 28.05 -10.45 -0.10
N LYS A 164 27.58 -10.94 1.06
CA LYS A 164 26.18 -10.76 1.43
C LYS A 164 25.99 -9.40 2.10
N LYS A 165 25.91 -8.35 1.27
CA LYS A 165 25.38 -7.04 1.63
C LYS A 165 24.11 -7.28 2.45
N GLN A 166 24.05 -6.78 3.68
CA GLN A 166 22.89 -6.94 4.56
C GLN A 166 21.67 -6.31 3.87
N SER A 167 20.89 -7.14 3.17
CA SER A 167 19.60 -6.74 2.63
C SER A 167 18.60 -6.67 3.77
N GLU A 168 17.87 -5.56 3.88
CA GLU A 168 16.78 -5.41 4.84
C GLU A 168 15.77 -6.56 4.74
N LYS A 169 15.23 -6.98 5.88
CA LYS A 169 14.18 -8.02 5.91
C LYS A 169 12.84 -7.38 5.52
N GLY A 170 12.19 -7.91 4.50
CA GLY A 170 10.85 -7.49 4.07
C GLY A 170 9.87 -8.66 4.02
N CYS A 171 8.58 -8.37 4.21
CA CYS A 171 7.49 -9.36 4.14
C CYS A 171 7.10 -9.67 2.68
N THR A 172 7.98 -10.35 1.94
CA THR A 172 7.80 -10.59 0.48
C THR A 172 7.21 -11.95 0.11
N GLU A 173 7.00 -12.84 1.09
CA GLU A 173 6.52 -14.21 0.84
C GLU A 173 5.00 -14.31 1.05
N PRO A 174 4.22 -14.71 0.03
CA PRO A 174 2.77 -14.79 0.11
C PRO A 174 2.32 -16.03 0.90
N LEU A 175 1.15 -15.93 1.51
CA LEU A 175 0.46 -17.05 2.18
C LEU A 175 0.25 -18.30 1.30
N PHE A 176 -0.17 -18.13 0.04
CA PHE A 176 -0.35 -19.18 -0.97
C PHE A 176 -0.04 -18.59 -2.36
N GLY A 177 0.44 -19.41 -3.31
CA GLY A 177 0.54 -19.01 -4.71
C GLY A 177 1.66 -18.03 -5.06
N LYS A 178 1.49 -17.29 -6.17
CA LYS A 178 2.53 -16.41 -6.74
C LYS A 178 2.64 -15.09 -5.97
N LYS A 179 3.84 -14.47 -6.01
CA LYS A 179 4.07 -13.15 -5.43
C LYS A 179 3.22 -12.10 -6.16
N SER A 180 2.45 -11.33 -5.39
CA SER A 180 1.69 -10.19 -5.88
C SER A 180 2.54 -8.91 -5.77
N LYS A 181 2.35 -7.97 -6.70
CA LYS A 181 2.92 -6.62 -6.64
C LYS A 181 1.85 -5.58 -6.92
N CYS A 182 1.91 -4.44 -6.25
CA CYS A 182 1.02 -3.30 -6.53
C CYS A 182 1.56 -2.50 -7.73
N VAL A 183 0.66 -2.10 -8.64
CA VAL A 183 0.96 -1.22 -9.77
C VAL A 183 0.05 -0.01 -9.69
N ILE A 184 0.64 1.19 -9.57
CA ILE A 184 -0.12 2.45 -9.61
C ILE A 184 -0.27 2.86 -11.07
N LYS A 185 -1.52 2.98 -11.54
CA LYS A 185 -1.86 3.32 -12.92
C LYS A 185 -2.73 4.57 -12.94
N ILE A 186 -2.23 5.65 -13.53
CA ILE A 186 -2.98 6.90 -13.75
C ILE A 186 -3.56 6.88 -15.16
N VAL A 187 -4.86 7.13 -15.28
CA VAL A 187 -5.59 7.11 -16.55
C VAL A 187 -6.49 8.34 -16.67
N PRO A 188 -6.82 8.80 -17.90
CA PRO A 188 -7.82 9.84 -18.10
C PRO A 188 -9.17 9.51 -17.45
N GLN A 189 -9.83 10.53 -16.88
CA GLN A 189 -11.06 10.37 -16.09
C GLN A 189 -12.26 9.84 -16.89
N ASN A 190 -12.26 10.00 -18.22
CA ASN A 190 -13.30 9.48 -19.10
C ASN A 190 -13.22 7.94 -19.30
N ILE A 191 -12.11 7.31 -18.91
CA ILE A 191 -11.97 5.85 -18.99
C ILE A 191 -12.74 5.21 -17.84
N LYS A 192 -13.84 4.53 -18.16
CA LYS A 192 -14.64 3.77 -17.19
C LYS A 192 -13.86 2.54 -16.73
N THR A 193 -13.17 2.65 -15.59
CA THR A 193 -12.42 1.53 -15.01
C THR A 193 -12.51 1.54 -13.49
N ALA A 194 -12.43 0.36 -12.88
CA ALA A 194 -12.42 0.25 -11.44
C ALA A 194 -11.10 0.81 -10.87
N THR A 195 -11.21 1.57 -9.78
CA THR A 195 -10.06 2.14 -9.07
C THR A 195 -9.11 1.08 -8.54
N PHE A 196 -9.65 -0.03 -8.05
CA PHE A 196 -8.88 -1.16 -7.54
C PHE A 196 -9.03 -2.34 -8.49
N GLN A 197 -7.91 -2.87 -8.98
CA GLN A 197 -7.84 -3.98 -9.91
C GLN A 197 -6.90 -5.03 -9.36
N MET A 198 -7.39 -6.27 -9.27
CA MET A 198 -6.59 -7.41 -8.84
C MET A 198 -6.68 -8.49 -9.91
N ASP A 199 -5.51 -8.95 -10.38
CA ASP A 199 -5.44 -10.06 -11.33
C ASP A 199 -6.03 -11.33 -10.71
N LYS A 200 -6.81 -12.09 -11.47
CA LYS A 200 -7.39 -13.36 -11.00
C LYS A 200 -6.33 -14.34 -10.49
N LYS A 201 -5.10 -14.28 -11.01
CA LYS A 201 -3.95 -15.10 -10.56
C LYS A 201 -3.42 -14.70 -9.18
N CYS A 202 -3.78 -13.52 -8.69
CA CYS A 202 -3.47 -13.04 -7.34
C CYS A 202 -4.56 -13.39 -6.32
N ILE A 203 -5.73 -13.85 -6.77
CA ILE A 203 -6.79 -14.37 -5.90
C ILE A 203 -6.37 -15.75 -5.43
N LYS A 204 -6.26 -15.92 -4.12
CA LYS A 204 -5.87 -17.19 -3.50
C LYS A 204 -7.13 -17.97 -3.14
N THR A 205 -7.24 -19.22 -3.59
CA THR A 205 -8.30 -20.15 -3.18
C THR A 205 -7.76 -21.17 -2.19
N ARG A 206 -8.56 -21.57 -1.20
CA ARG A 206 -8.29 -22.77 -0.41
C ARG A 206 -8.71 -23.96 -1.27
N GLY A 207 -7.77 -24.87 -1.56
CA GLY A 207 -8.07 -26.17 -2.17
C GLY A 207 -8.65 -27.13 -1.15
#